data_AF-A0A8T5R2T3-F1
#
_entry.id   AF-A0A8T5R2T3-F1
#
_cell.length_a   1.000
_cell.length_b   1.000
_cell.length_c   1.000
_cell.angle_alpha   90.00
_cell.angle_beta   90.00
_cell.angle_gamma   90.00
#
_symmetry.space_group_name_H-M   'P 1'
#
loop_
_entity.id
_entity.type
_entity.pdbx_description
1 polymer ?
#
loop_
_entity_poly.entity_id
_entity_poly.type
_entity_poly.pdbx_seq_one_letter_code
_entity_poly.pdbx_strand_id
1 'polypeptide(L)'
;MLEKFFQLNKIGKELGLSKKEINKVLIFGNRKHTLLYKSLLIISFIFFGIIIIILGLEASRNTYAAGTFYSTVKIKDFNKKK
;
A
#
# COMPACT_ATOMS: atom_id res chain seq x y z
N MET A 1 -8.54 9.39 19.35
CA MET A 1 -7.31 10.02 18.78
C MET A 1 -7.66 11.12 17.77
N LEU A 2 -8.55 10.84 16.80
CA LEU A 2 -9.05 11.82 15.83
C LEU A 2 -9.77 13.03 16.45
N GLU A 3 -10.56 12.85 17.51
CA GLU A 3 -11.24 13.98 18.17
C GLU A 3 -10.27 15.02 18.75
N LYS A 4 -9.16 14.56 19.36
CA LYS A 4 -8.09 15.45 19.84
C LYS A 4 -7.40 16.20 18.70
N PHE A 5 -7.31 15.60 17.52
CA PHE A 5 -6.76 16.23 16.32
C PHE A 5 -7.67 17.35 15.82
N PHE A 6 -8.98 17.12 15.76
CA PHE A 6 -9.95 18.15 15.39
C PHE A 6 -9.98 19.31 16.39
N GLN A 7 -9.86 19.02 17.69
CA GLN A 7 -9.75 20.05 18.73
C GLN A 7 -8.48 20.90 18.57
N LEU A 8 -7.31 20.29 18.35
CA LEU A 8 -6.06 21.01 18.09
C LEU A 8 -6.15 21.92 16.86
N ASN A 9 -6.80 21.43 15.80
CA ASN A 9 -6.97 22.19 14.56
C ASN A 9 -7.96 23.37 14.74
N LYS A 10 -8.97 23.21 15.59
CA LYS A 10 -9.93 24.25 15.96
C LYS A 10 -9.27 25.34 16.82
N ILE A 11 -8.55 24.93 17.87
CA ILE A 11 -7.79 25.83 18.76
C ILE A 11 -6.74 26.62 17.97
N GLY A 12 -5.99 25.96 17.08
CA GLY A 12 -4.98 26.63 16.27
C GLY A 12 -5.58 27.69 15.33
N LYS A 13 -6.76 27.43 14.75
CA LYS A 13 -7.49 28.41 13.95
C LYS A 13 -7.99 29.59 14.78
N GLU A 14 -8.52 29.33 15.98
CA GLU A 14 -9.00 30.37 16.91
C GLU A 14 -7.86 31.27 17.40
N LEU A 15 -6.64 30.73 17.49
CA LEU A 15 -5.41 31.47 17.80
C LEU A 15 -4.82 32.24 16.59
N GLY A 16 -5.49 32.21 15.43
CA GLY A 16 -5.03 32.90 14.22
C GLY A 16 -3.83 32.24 13.53
N LEU A 17 -3.48 31.00 13.90
CA LEU A 17 -2.37 30.29 13.27
C LEU A 17 -2.72 29.90 11.83
N SER A 18 -1.73 30.01 10.97
CA SER A 18 -1.86 29.50 9.61
C SER A 18 -1.98 27.98 9.61
N LYS A 19 -2.68 27.41 8.62
CA LYS A 19 -2.75 25.96 8.42
C LYS A 19 -1.36 25.29 8.42
N LYS A 20 -0.34 25.97 7.91
CA LYS A 20 1.05 25.46 7.87
C LYS A 20 1.64 25.33 9.26
N GLU A 21 1.38 26.28 10.16
CA GLU A 21 1.88 26.24 11.54
C GLU A 21 1.19 25.18 12.37
N ILE A 22 -0.13 25.02 12.21
CA ILE A 22 -0.89 23.97 12.89
C ILE A 22 -0.40 22.59 12.45
N ASN A 23 -0.22 22.36 11.15
CA ASN A 23 0.35 21.12 10.64
C ASN A 23 1.81 20.93 11.10
N LYS A 24 2.59 22.01 11.25
CA LYS A 24 3.96 21.91 11.73
C LYS A 24 4.00 21.42 13.17
N VAL A 25 3.12 21.91 14.05
CA VAL A 25 3.02 21.41 15.44
C VAL A 25 2.56 19.95 15.47
N LEU A 26 1.65 19.56 14.59
CA LEU A 26 1.16 18.18 14.50
C LEU A 26 2.21 17.19 13.97
N ILE A 27 2.95 17.58 12.93
CA ILE A 27 3.94 16.75 12.25
C ILE A 27 5.29 16.77 13.00
N PHE A 28 5.67 17.91 13.59
CA PHE A 28 6.97 18.10 14.24
C PHE A 28 6.91 18.22 15.76
N GLY A 29 5.72 18.24 16.39
CA GLY A 29 5.59 18.22 17.85
C GLY A 29 6.15 16.93 18.47
N ASN A 30 6.25 15.86 17.68
CA ASN A 30 6.79 14.57 18.10
C ASN A 30 8.22 14.33 17.55
N ARG A 31 9.10 15.33 17.70
CA ARG A 31 10.53 15.26 17.30
C ARG A 31 11.29 14.06 17.87
N LYS A 32 10.83 13.50 19.00
CA LYS A 32 11.51 12.42 19.73
C LYS A 32 11.67 11.14 18.90
N HIS A 33 10.78 10.91 17.94
CA HIS A 33 10.77 9.68 17.13
C HIS A 33 10.69 9.94 15.62
N THR A 34 10.95 11.16 15.15
CA THR A 34 10.86 11.47 13.70
C THR A 34 11.78 10.59 12.85
N LEU A 35 12.98 10.26 13.36
CA LEU A 35 13.90 9.33 12.68
C LEU A 35 13.35 7.91 12.63
N LEU A 36 12.78 7.41 13.75
CA LEU A 36 12.17 6.08 13.82
C LEU A 36 10.96 5.95 12.91
N TYR A 37 10.12 6.99 12.83
CA TYR A 37 8.97 6.99 11.93
C TYR A 37 9.41 6.99 10.46
N LYS A 38 10.41 7.80 10.11
CA LYS A 38 10.97 7.81 8.74
C LYS A 38 11.60 6.46 8.38
N SER A 39 12.35 5.84 9.30
CA SER A 39 12.95 4.52 9.05
C SER A 39 11.88 3.44 8.91
N LEU A 40 10.85 3.45 9.77
CA LEU A 40 9.69 2.55 9.65
C LEU A 40 8.96 2.70 8.30
N LEU A 41 8.79 3.94 7.83
CA LEU A 41 8.19 4.21 6.52
C LEU A 41 9.01 3.60 5.37
N ILE A 42 10.33 3.77 5.41
CA ILE A 42 11.25 3.20 4.41
C ILE A 42 11.20 1.67 4.43
N ILE A 43 11.27 1.06 5.63
CA ILE A 43 11.19 -0.39 5.80
C ILE A 43 9.86 -0.93 5.27
N SER A 44 8.75 -0.26 5.61
CA SER A 44 7.41 -0.61 5.12
C SER A 44 7.35 -0.55 3.59
N PHE A 45 7.84 0.53 2.99
CA PHE A 45 7.87 0.70 1.54
C PHE A 45 8.65 -0.41 0.83
N ILE A 46 9.84 -0.77 1.35
CA ILE A 46 10.67 -1.86 0.81
C ILE A 46 9.93 -3.19 0.94
N PHE A 47 9.36 -3.48 2.11
CA PHE A 47 8.64 -4.71 2.37
C PHE A 47 7.45 -4.90 1.42
N PHE A 48 6.60 -3.89 1.26
CA PHE A 48 5.48 -3.94 0.32
C PHE A 48 5.94 -4.00 -1.14
N GLY A 49 7.02 -3.30 -1.48
CA GLY A 49 7.62 -3.38 -2.82
C GLY A 49 8.03 -4.81 -3.19
N ILE A 50 8.69 -5.51 -2.28
CA ILE A 50 9.07 -6.93 -2.48
C ILE A 50 7.82 -7.81 -2.66
N ILE A 51 6.79 -7.63 -1.83
CA ILE A 51 5.54 -8.39 -1.94
C ILE A 51 4.91 -8.19 -3.33
N ILE A 52 4.83 -6.95 -3.81
CA ILE A 52 4.25 -6.64 -5.13
C ILE A 52 5.04 -7.34 -6.24
N ILE A 53 6.38 -7.33 -6.17
CA ILE A 53 7.23 -8.01 -7.14
C ILE A 53 6.97 -9.52 -7.13
N ILE A 54 6.91 -10.15 -5.96
CA ILE A 54 6.64 -11.59 -5.82
C ILE A 54 5.25 -11.94 -6.37
N LEU A 55 4.23 -11.17 -6.01
CA LEU A 55 2.87 -11.36 -6.52
C LEU A 55 2.78 -11.16 -8.03
N GLY A 56 3.51 -10.19 -8.58
CA GLY A 56 3.59 -9.97 -10.02
C GLY A 56 4.25 -11.14 -10.75
N LEU A 57 5.33 -11.69 -10.19
CA LEU A 57 5.99 -12.88 -10.73
C LEU A 57 5.09 -14.11 -10.68
N GLU A 58 4.42 -14.36 -9.55
CA GLU A 58 3.51 -15.50 -9.39
C GLU A 58 2.27 -15.36 -10.29
N ALA A 59 1.71 -14.15 -10.42
CA ALA A 59 0.63 -13.88 -11.36
C ALA A 59 1.06 -14.04 -12.83
N SER A 60 2.34 -13.78 -13.14
CA SER A 60 2.91 -13.97 -14.48
C SER A 60 3.32 -15.41 -14.78
N ARG A 61 3.38 -16.27 -13.76
CA ARG A 61 3.58 -17.72 -13.95
C ARG A 61 2.32 -18.30 -14.55
N ASN A 62 2.27 -18.28 -15.88
CA ASN A 62 1.32 -19.10 -16.60
C ASN A 62 1.60 -20.57 -16.25
N THR A 63 0.56 -21.31 -15.85
CA THR A 63 0.60 -22.78 -15.64
C THR A 63 1.11 -23.52 -16.88
N TYR A 64 1.10 -22.85 -18.04
CA TYR A 64 1.54 -23.32 -19.34
C TYR A 64 2.41 -22.25 -20.00
N ALA A 65 3.51 -22.62 -20.66
CA ALA A 65 4.38 -21.66 -21.34
C ALA A 65 3.59 -20.82 -22.37
N ALA A 66 3.73 -19.48 -22.34
CA ALA A 66 3.11 -18.60 -23.32
C ALA A 66 3.64 -18.92 -24.73
N GLY A 67 2.76 -19.03 -25.72
CA GLY A 67 3.13 -19.33 -27.11
C GLY A 67 3.23 -20.83 -27.45
N THR A 68 2.84 -21.72 -26.55
CA THR A 68 2.80 -23.17 -26.82
C THR A 68 1.36 -23.65 -27.04
N PHE A 69 1.13 -24.37 -28.14
CA PHE A 69 -0.15 -25.03 -28.41
C PHE A 69 -0.24 -26.33 -27.62
N TYR A 70 -0.49 -26.25 -26.32
CA TYR A 70 -0.93 -27.45 -25.61
C TYR A 70 -2.30 -27.84 -26.14
N SER A 71 -2.44 -29.10 -26.54
CA SER A 71 -3.73 -29.74 -26.79
C SER A 71 -4.52 -29.74 -25.47
N THR A 72 -5.19 -28.62 -25.19
CA THR A 72 -6.15 -28.52 -24.11
C THR A 72 -7.39 -29.30 -24.54
N VAL A 73 -7.33 -30.63 -24.44
CA VAL A 73 -8.53 -31.45 -24.57
C VAL A 73 -9.41 -31.04 -23.41
N LYS A 74 -10.42 -30.21 -23.69
CA LYS A 74 -11.36 -29.77 -22.67
C LYS A 74 -12.25 -30.98 -22.39
N ILE A 75 -12.68 -31.17 -21.15
CA ILE A 75 -13.56 -32.29 -20.77
C ILE A 75 -14.82 -32.35 -21.66
N LYS A 76 -15.28 -31.18 -22.15
CA LYS A 76 -16.37 -31.07 -23.13
C LYS A 76 -16.11 -31.75 -24.48
N ASP A 77 -14.85 -31.91 -24.88
CA ASP A 77 -14.44 -32.51 -26.15
C ASP A 77 -14.55 -34.06 -26.09
N PHE A 78 -14.55 -34.65 -24.88
CA PHE A 78 -14.83 -36.07 -24.68
C PHE A 78 -16.33 -36.41 -24.79
N ASN A 79 -17.23 -35.47 -24.45
CA ASN A 79 -18.67 -35.69 -24.55
C ASN A 79 -19.19 -35.77 -26.00
N LYS A 80 -18.38 -35.37 -26.99
CA LYS A 80 -18.74 -35.41 -28.41
C LYS A 80 -18.44 -36.74 -29.10
N LYS A 81 -17.80 -37.68 -28.41
CA LYS A 81 -17.38 -39.01 -28.94
C LYS A 81 -18.26 -40.18 -28.46
N LYS A 82 -19.50 -39.91 -28.06
CA LYS A 82 -20.50 -40.96 -27.80
C LYS A 82 -21.55 -40.99 -28.89
#